data_AF-A0A139WM72-F1
#
_entry.id   AF-A0A139WM72-F1
#
_cell.length_a   1.000
_cell.length_b   1.000
_cell.length_c   1.000
_cell.angle_alpha   90.00
_cell.angle_beta   90.00
_cell.angle_gamma   90.00
#
_symmetry.space_group_name_H-M   'P 1'
#
loop_
_entity.id
_entity.type
_entity.pdbx_description
1 polymer ?
#
loop_
_entity_poly.entity_id
_entity_poly.type
_entity_poly.pdbx_seq_one_letter_code
_entity_poly.pdbx_strand_id
1 'polypeptide(L)'
;MYCVLQYIDYLNFKRFRDTSSATVSSLQSLDEEASNSTLYFNPNCILQLILDYICTEAHLNVDGNHYDMCNGDGDLLGIKDYKPNASGLTIFQRRETYFIVILKRNESGTAIEEITPLLHPQSAAYQNLVKNMNKKLNKKRSSLTKVSFIFTLLVKKTQHSHQFCYAGRVSKKAFFTTSQELIVA
;
A
#
# COMPACT_ATOMS: atom_id res chain seq x y z
N MET A 1 -17.18 -20.05 -10.01
CA MET A 1 -15.98 -19.50 -10.68
C MET A 1 -15.13 -18.86 -9.60
N TYR A 2 -13.88 -19.29 -9.46
CA TYR A 2 -12.98 -18.87 -8.37
C TYR A 2 -11.90 -17.93 -8.91
N CYS A 3 -11.27 -17.19 -8.00
CA CYS A 3 -10.02 -16.47 -8.23
C CYS A 3 -8.86 -17.29 -7.66
N VAL A 4 -7.66 -17.01 -8.14
CA VAL A 4 -6.43 -17.69 -7.73
C VAL A 4 -5.55 -16.69 -7.00
N LEU A 5 -4.94 -17.09 -5.89
CA LEU A 5 -3.92 -16.35 -5.18
C LEU A 5 -2.64 -17.16 -5.18
N GLN A 6 -1.54 -16.58 -5.63
CA GLN A 6 -0.22 -17.17 -5.49
C GLN A 6 0.57 -16.42 -4.43
N TYR A 7 1.18 -17.17 -3.52
CA TYR A 7 1.94 -16.61 -2.41
C TYR A 7 2.96 -17.60 -1.87
N ILE A 8 3.92 -17.12 -1.10
CA ILE A 8 4.69 -17.95 -0.18
C ILE A 8 4.23 -17.65 1.25
N ASP A 9 4.23 -18.65 2.13
CA ASP A 9 3.92 -18.47 3.54
C ASP A 9 4.74 -17.30 4.13
N TYR A 10 4.08 -16.40 4.85
CA TYR A 10 4.72 -15.23 5.42
C TYR A 10 5.88 -15.58 6.37
N LEU A 11 5.78 -16.68 7.11
CA LEU A 11 6.85 -17.16 7.99
C LEU A 11 8.09 -17.58 7.18
N ASN A 12 7.88 -18.24 6.04
CA ASN A 12 8.97 -18.61 5.13
C ASN A 12 9.57 -17.38 4.46
N PHE A 13 8.72 -16.44 4.01
CA PHE A 13 9.17 -15.17 3.46
C PHE A 13 10.09 -14.40 4.42
N LYS A 14 9.71 -14.33 5.71
CA LYS A 14 10.51 -13.66 6.74
C LYS A 14 11.90 -14.32 6.89
N ARG A 15 11.95 -15.66 6.91
CA ARG A 15 13.22 -16.41 6.94
C ARG A 15 14.12 -16.07 5.75
N PHE A 16 13.57 -15.99 4.53
CA PHE A 16 14.35 -15.62 3.35
C PHE A 16 14.93 -14.21 3.45
N ARG A 17 14.13 -13.25 3.92
CA ARG A 17 14.58 -11.86 4.10
C ARG A 17 15.68 -11.75 5.15
N ASP A 18 15.52 -12.41 6.28
CA ASP A 18 16.49 -12.34 7.38
C ASP A 18 17.80 -13.06 7.01
N THR A 19 17.71 -14.18 6.29
CA THR A 19 18.88 -14.96 5.83
C THR A 19 19.68 -14.23 4.76
N SER A 20 19.03 -13.50 3.84
CA SER A 20 19.73 -12.72 2.81
C SER A 20 20.50 -11.51 3.35
N SER A 21 20.30 -11.15 4.62
CA SER A 21 21.09 -10.11 5.32
C SER A 21 22.26 -10.68 6.15
N ALA A 22 22.36 -12.00 6.31
CA ALA A 22 23.41 -12.67 7.09
C ALA A 22 24.20 -13.62 6.18
N THR A 23 25.41 -13.24 5.79
CA THR A 23 26.36 -14.11 5.08
C THR A 23 26.68 -15.35 5.91
N VAL A 24 26.11 -16.53 5.60
CA VAL A 24 26.69 -17.82 6.01
C VAL A 24 26.41 -18.94 5.00
N SER A 25 27.51 -19.57 4.62
CA SER A 25 27.80 -20.55 3.57
C SER A 25 27.22 -21.97 3.72
N SER A 26 26.02 -22.18 4.27
CA SER A 26 25.64 -23.55 4.70
C SER A 26 24.18 -23.98 4.46
N LEU A 27 23.56 -23.73 3.30
CA LEU A 27 22.21 -24.28 3.03
C LEU A 27 21.99 -24.63 1.54
N GLN A 28 22.57 -25.74 1.08
CA GLN A 28 22.24 -26.37 -0.22
C GLN A 28 21.02 -27.31 -0.15
N SER A 29 20.33 -27.42 0.99
CA SER A 29 19.25 -28.39 1.22
C SER A 29 17.87 -27.77 1.49
N LEU A 30 17.69 -26.46 1.32
CA LEU A 30 16.40 -25.77 1.48
C LEU A 30 15.81 -25.24 0.16
N ASP A 31 16.57 -25.33 -0.94
CA ASP A 31 16.20 -24.73 -2.23
C ASP A 31 15.08 -25.47 -2.97
N GLU A 32 14.74 -26.71 -2.59
CA GLU A 32 13.69 -27.48 -3.29
C GLU A 32 12.27 -27.28 -2.71
N GLU A 33 12.12 -26.76 -1.49
CA GLU A 33 10.82 -26.83 -0.79
C GLU A 33 10.02 -25.51 -0.80
N ALA A 34 10.65 -24.39 -1.14
CA ALA A 34 9.99 -23.08 -1.14
C ALA A 34 9.36 -22.72 -2.49
N SER A 35 8.47 -23.58 -2.98
CA SER A 35 7.61 -23.25 -4.13
C SER A 35 6.46 -22.32 -3.71
N ASN A 36 5.90 -21.56 -4.65
CA ASN A 36 4.73 -20.73 -4.36
C ASN A 36 3.51 -21.61 -4.10
N SER A 37 2.84 -21.40 -2.98
CA SER A 37 1.52 -21.93 -2.69
C SER A 37 0.45 -21.30 -3.57
N THR A 38 -0.61 -22.06 -3.83
CA THR A 38 -1.77 -21.60 -4.59
C THR A 38 -3.03 -21.75 -3.74
N LEU A 39 -3.77 -20.65 -3.57
CA LEU A 39 -5.02 -20.60 -2.84
C LEU A 39 -6.16 -20.20 -3.78
N TYR A 40 -7.30 -20.88 -3.66
CA TYR A 40 -8.50 -20.58 -4.43
C TYR A 40 -9.54 -19.92 -3.53
N PHE A 41 -10.13 -18.81 -3.99
CA PHE A 41 -11.17 -18.11 -3.21
C PHE A 41 -12.34 -17.71 -4.10
N ASN A 42 -13.53 -17.59 -3.49
CA ASN A 42 -14.76 -17.23 -4.19
C ASN A 42 -14.97 -15.70 -4.13
N PRO A 43 -14.87 -14.96 -5.25
CA PRO A 43 -15.05 -13.52 -5.24
C PRO A 43 -16.51 -13.09 -4.99
N ASN A 44 -17.48 -14.02 -5.04
CA ASN A 44 -18.87 -13.70 -4.72
C ASN A 44 -19.10 -13.51 -3.19
N CYS A 45 -18.12 -13.85 -2.36
CA CYS A 45 -18.17 -13.60 -0.92
C CYS A 45 -17.99 -12.11 -0.60
N ILE A 46 -18.33 -11.71 0.63
CA ILE A 46 -18.00 -10.38 1.15
C ILE A 46 -16.48 -10.22 1.31
N LEU A 47 -15.97 -9.01 1.13
CA LEU A 47 -14.55 -8.70 1.12
C LEU A 47 -13.86 -9.13 2.42
N GLN A 48 -14.45 -8.80 3.58
CA GLN A 48 -13.89 -9.16 4.89
C GLN A 48 -13.63 -10.67 5.00
N LEU A 49 -14.61 -11.51 4.61
CA LEU A 49 -14.48 -12.96 4.66
C LEU A 49 -13.36 -13.47 3.75
N ILE A 50 -13.20 -12.87 2.57
CA ILE A 50 -12.10 -13.21 1.65
C ILE A 50 -10.75 -12.86 2.28
N LEU A 51 -10.64 -11.66 2.86
CA LEU A 51 -9.39 -11.20 3.47
C LEU A 51 -9.02 -12.01 4.72
N ASP A 52 -9.99 -12.33 5.58
CA ASP A 52 -9.77 -13.16 6.77
C ASP A 52 -9.30 -14.56 6.40
N TYR A 53 -9.89 -15.15 5.36
CA TYR A 53 -9.46 -16.42 4.82
C TYR A 53 -8.02 -16.36 4.29
N ILE A 54 -7.70 -15.36 3.47
CA ILE A 54 -6.34 -15.17 2.92
C ILE A 54 -5.32 -14.96 4.05
N CYS A 55 -5.64 -14.12 5.04
CA CYS A 55 -4.73 -13.86 6.17
C CYS A 55 -4.44 -15.13 6.98
N THR A 56 -5.46 -15.94 7.20
CA THR A 56 -5.35 -17.21 7.93
C THR A 56 -4.43 -18.18 7.17
N GLU A 57 -4.69 -18.39 5.87
CA GLU A 57 -3.95 -19.35 5.04
C GLU A 57 -2.53 -18.88 4.70
N ALA A 58 -2.30 -17.57 4.66
CA ALA A 58 -0.97 -16.99 4.38
C ALA A 58 -0.16 -16.67 5.65
N HIS A 59 -0.70 -16.97 6.84
CA HIS A 59 -0.12 -16.61 8.14
C HIS A 59 0.27 -15.12 8.21
N LEU A 60 -0.54 -14.25 7.59
CA LEU A 60 -0.35 -12.82 7.65
C LEU A 60 -0.84 -12.31 8.99
N ASN A 61 0.01 -11.56 9.69
CA ASN A 61 -0.40 -10.95 10.94
C ASN A 61 -1.37 -9.79 10.68
N VAL A 62 -2.62 -9.94 11.15
CA VAL A 62 -3.75 -9.02 10.88
C VAL A 62 -3.51 -7.63 11.47
N ASP A 63 -2.66 -7.53 12.49
CA ASP A 63 -2.39 -6.28 13.23
C ASP A 63 -1.48 -5.28 12.49
N GLY A 64 -0.83 -5.71 11.41
CA GLY A 64 0.15 -4.91 10.69
C GLY A 64 -0.40 -4.39 9.38
N ASN A 65 -0.63 -3.08 9.31
CA ASN A 65 -1.19 -2.35 8.16
C ASN A 65 -0.37 -2.36 6.84
N HIS A 66 0.46 -3.37 6.61
CA HIS A 66 1.57 -3.37 5.66
C HIS A 66 1.36 -4.39 4.54
N TYR A 67 0.13 -4.64 4.10
CA TYR A 67 -0.09 -5.42 2.88
C TYR A 67 -1.24 -4.87 2.04
N ASP A 68 -1.18 -5.18 0.75
CA ASP A 68 -2.23 -5.02 -0.24
C ASP A 68 -2.17 -6.22 -1.20
N MET A 69 -3.09 -6.28 -2.15
CA MET A 69 -3.09 -7.28 -3.21
C MET A 69 -2.84 -6.61 -4.56
N CYS A 70 -2.31 -7.35 -5.51
CA CYS A 70 -2.17 -6.91 -6.89
C CYS A 70 -2.57 -7.99 -7.89
N ASN A 71 -2.93 -7.56 -9.10
CA ASN A 71 -3.19 -8.46 -10.24
C ASN A 71 -1.87 -8.87 -10.95
N GLY A 72 -1.97 -9.72 -11.98
CA GLY A 72 -0.82 -10.14 -12.80
C GLY A 72 -0.10 -9.01 -13.55
N ASP A 73 -0.75 -7.88 -13.76
CA ASP A 73 -0.13 -6.70 -14.35
C ASP A 73 0.64 -5.87 -13.31
N GLY A 74 0.56 -6.20 -12.02
CA GLY A 74 1.16 -5.44 -10.94
C GLY A 74 0.43 -4.15 -10.57
N ASP A 75 -0.88 -4.06 -10.87
CA ASP A 75 -1.74 -3.00 -10.32
C ASP A 75 -2.17 -3.36 -8.90
N LEU A 76 -1.90 -2.45 -7.96
CA LEU A 76 -2.42 -2.52 -6.60
C LEU A 76 -3.94 -2.38 -6.60
N LEU A 77 -4.60 -3.21 -5.80
CA LEU A 77 -6.06 -3.23 -5.71
C LEU A 77 -6.60 -2.19 -4.71
N GLY A 78 -5.77 -1.71 -3.78
CA GLY A 78 -6.21 -0.75 -2.76
C GLY A 78 -7.28 -1.35 -1.84
N ILE A 79 -7.10 -2.62 -1.42
CA ILE A 79 -8.15 -3.39 -0.71
C ILE A 79 -8.71 -2.69 0.54
N LYS A 80 -7.91 -1.79 1.15
CA LYS A 80 -8.27 -1.03 2.36
C LYS A 80 -9.20 0.15 2.10
N ASP A 81 -9.29 0.60 0.85
CA ASP A 81 -10.15 1.73 0.48
C ASP A 81 -11.61 1.29 0.34
N TYR A 82 -11.88 -0.02 0.35
CA TYR A 82 -13.20 -0.60 0.23
C TYR A 82 -13.80 -0.92 1.59
N LYS A 83 -15.14 -0.87 1.67
CA LYS A 83 -15.86 -1.24 2.89
C LYS A 83 -15.71 -2.76 3.15
N PRO A 84 -15.54 -3.20 4.40
CA PRO A 84 -15.43 -4.62 4.75
C PRO A 84 -16.59 -5.50 4.24
N ASN A 85 -17.80 -4.94 4.19
CA ASN A 85 -19.00 -5.63 3.71
C ASN A 85 -19.23 -5.51 2.20
N ALA A 86 -18.30 -4.89 1.45
CA ALA A 86 -18.38 -4.83 0.00
C ALA A 86 -18.33 -6.24 -0.61
N SER A 87 -18.95 -6.42 -1.77
CA SER A 87 -18.83 -7.68 -2.52
C SER A 87 -17.40 -7.82 -3.04
N GLY A 88 -16.79 -9.00 -2.91
CA GLY A 88 -15.48 -9.26 -3.50
C GLY A 88 -15.44 -9.01 -5.01
N LEU A 89 -16.57 -9.13 -5.72
CA LEU A 89 -16.68 -8.84 -7.15
C LEU A 89 -16.43 -7.38 -7.51
N THR A 90 -16.43 -6.44 -6.56
CA THR A 90 -16.07 -5.04 -6.84
C THR A 90 -14.56 -4.87 -7.05
N ILE A 91 -13.76 -5.83 -6.58
CA ILE A 91 -12.29 -5.78 -6.59
C ILE A 91 -11.73 -6.92 -7.43
N PHE A 92 -12.24 -8.14 -7.22
CA PHE A 92 -11.74 -9.36 -7.80
C PHE A 92 -12.55 -9.77 -9.04
N GLN A 93 -11.85 -9.83 -10.16
CA GLN A 93 -12.35 -10.36 -11.42
C GLN A 93 -12.23 -11.89 -11.40
N ARG A 94 -13.26 -12.56 -11.91
CA ARG A 94 -13.33 -14.03 -11.91
C ARG A 94 -12.24 -14.61 -12.80
N ARG A 95 -11.67 -15.77 -12.40
CA ARG A 95 -10.60 -16.48 -13.11
C ARG A 95 -9.27 -15.73 -13.23
N GLU A 96 -9.11 -14.64 -12.50
CA GLU A 96 -7.84 -13.92 -12.43
C GLU A 96 -6.93 -14.47 -11.34
N THR A 97 -5.63 -14.26 -11.54
CA THR A 97 -4.59 -14.56 -10.56
C THR A 97 -4.13 -13.28 -9.87
N TYR A 98 -4.10 -13.34 -8.54
CA TYR A 98 -3.71 -12.27 -7.65
C TYR A 98 -2.48 -12.67 -6.83
N PHE A 99 -1.84 -11.65 -6.28
CA PHE A 99 -0.62 -11.79 -5.49
C PHE A 99 -0.72 -10.89 -4.25
N ILE A 100 -0.13 -11.33 -3.14
CA ILE A 100 0.03 -10.50 -1.94
C ILE A 100 1.30 -9.65 -2.11
N VAL A 101 1.22 -8.37 -1.74
CA VAL A 101 2.39 -7.49 -1.64
C VAL A 101 2.49 -6.91 -0.24
N ILE A 102 3.69 -6.92 0.32
CA ILE A 102 4.01 -6.26 1.58
C ILE A 102 4.40 -4.80 1.27
N LEU A 103 3.79 -3.88 2.00
CA LEU A 103 3.97 -2.44 1.86
C LEU A 103 4.76 -1.91 3.05
N LYS A 104 5.99 -1.46 2.82
CA LYS A 104 6.74 -0.68 3.81
C LYS A 104 6.39 0.78 3.63
N ARG A 105 5.92 1.44 4.70
CA ARG A 105 5.70 2.89 4.69
C ARG A 105 6.88 3.61 5.33
N ASN A 106 7.07 4.86 4.94
CA ASN A 106 8.07 5.74 5.53
C ASN A 106 7.82 5.97 7.03
N GLU A 107 8.80 6.55 7.73
CA GLU A 107 8.73 6.85 9.18
C GLU A 107 7.52 7.72 9.57
N SER A 108 7.01 8.53 8.63
CA SER A 108 5.81 9.36 8.82
C SER A 108 4.49 8.62 8.56
N GLY A 109 4.52 7.37 8.10
CA GLY A 109 3.36 6.53 7.81
C GLY A 109 2.51 6.97 6.60
N THR A 110 2.94 8.00 5.88
CA THR A 110 2.15 8.66 4.83
C THR A 110 2.41 8.12 3.43
N ALA A 111 3.64 7.71 3.13
CA ALA A 111 4.04 7.28 1.79
C ALA A 111 4.56 5.84 1.82
N ILE A 112 4.23 5.08 0.76
CA ILE A 112 4.79 3.75 0.52
C ILE A 112 6.23 3.93 0.04
N GLU A 113 7.17 3.39 0.80
CA GLU A 113 8.61 3.40 0.52
C GLU A 113 9.02 2.18 -0.32
N GLU A 114 8.49 1.00 0.04
CA GLU A 114 8.85 -0.27 -0.57
C GLU A 114 7.61 -1.13 -0.80
N ILE A 115 7.57 -1.83 -1.93
CA ILE A 115 6.55 -2.84 -2.24
C ILE A 115 7.28 -4.14 -2.54
N THR A 116 7.05 -5.16 -1.72
CA THR A 116 7.73 -6.45 -1.84
C THR A 116 6.68 -7.55 -2.08
N PRO A 117 6.68 -8.20 -3.25
CA PRO A 117 5.78 -9.33 -3.50
C PRO A 117 6.06 -10.48 -2.53
N LEU A 118 4.99 -11.05 -1.97
CA LEU A 118 5.05 -12.24 -1.13
C LEU A 118 5.10 -13.50 -2.01
N LEU A 119 6.14 -13.61 -2.82
CA LEU A 119 6.40 -14.73 -3.72
C LEU A 119 7.85 -15.16 -3.60
N HIS A 120 8.13 -16.42 -3.97
CA HIS A 120 9.48 -16.92 -4.01
C HIS A 120 10.32 -16.15 -5.04
N PRO A 121 11.49 -15.56 -4.66
CA PRO A 121 12.27 -14.71 -5.56
C PRO A 121 12.75 -15.39 -6.84
N GLN A 122 12.97 -16.71 -6.80
CA GLN A 122 13.39 -17.49 -7.98
C GLN A 122 12.22 -17.92 -8.86
N SER A 123 10.97 -17.71 -8.42
CA SER A 123 9.80 -18.12 -9.21
C SER A 123 9.59 -17.22 -10.43
N ALA A 124 9.12 -17.82 -11.53
CA ALA A 124 8.75 -17.07 -12.73
C ALA A 124 7.67 -16.03 -12.45
N ALA A 125 6.72 -16.34 -11.55
CA ALA A 125 5.68 -15.42 -11.11
C ALA A 125 6.27 -14.14 -10.49
N TYR A 126 7.25 -14.28 -9.58
CA TYR A 126 7.94 -13.15 -8.97
C TYR A 126 8.65 -12.29 -10.02
N GLN A 127 9.44 -12.92 -10.89
CA GLN A 127 10.21 -12.21 -11.92
C GLN A 127 9.30 -11.43 -12.89
N ASN A 128 8.19 -12.04 -13.30
CA ASN A 128 7.21 -11.39 -14.17
C ASN A 128 6.51 -10.23 -13.47
N LEU A 129 6.09 -10.41 -12.23
CA LEU A 129 5.40 -9.37 -11.45
C LEU A 129 6.31 -8.17 -11.21
N VAL A 130 7.54 -8.39 -10.74
CA VAL A 130 8.52 -7.32 -10.51
C VAL A 130 8.85 -6.59 -11.81
N LYS A 131 9.00 -7.31 -12.93
CA LYS A 131 9.19 -6.69 -14.25
C LYS A 131 8.02 -5.81 -14.65
N ASN A 132 6.79 -6.24 -14.41
CA ASN A 132 5.57 -5.47 -14.74
C ASN A 132 5.44 -4.23 -13.87
N MET A 133 5.68 -4.36 -12.56
CA MET A 133 5.70 -3.23 -11.62
C MET A 133 6.77 -2.19 -12.00
N ASN A 134 7.99 -2.64 -12.31
CA ASN A 134 9.09 -1.76 -12.74
C ASN A 134 8.81 -1.06 -14.08
N LYS A 135 8.21 -1.76 -15.05
CA LYS A 135 7.78 -1.15 -16.32
C LYS A 135 6.80 -0.01 -16.08
N LYS A 136 5.84 -0.18 -15.16
CA LYS A 136 4.85 0.86 -14.83
C LYS A 136 5.49 2.06 -14.14
N LEU A 137 6.42 1.83 -13.22
CA LEU A 137 7.21 2.90 -12.60
C LEU A 137 8.01 3.68 -13.66
N ASN A 138 8.66 2.99 -14.59
CA ASN A 138 9.46 3.62 -15.64
C ASN A 138 8.59 4.35 -16.68
N LYS A 139 7.41 3.82 -17.04
CA LYS A 139 6.48 4.50 -17.93
C LYS A 139 5.99 5.82 -17.33
N LYS A 140 5.63 5.83 -16.04
CA LYS A 140 5.27 7.06 -15.30
C LYS A 140 6.42 8.07 -15.32
N ARG A 141 7.66 7.62 -15.10
CA ARG A 141 8.87 8.48 -15.18
C ARG A 141 9.09 9.05 -16.58
N SER A 142 8.93 8.25 -17.64
CA SER A 142 9.10 8.69 -19.03
C SER A 142 8.04 9.69 -19.48
N SER A 143 6.79 9.56 -19.01
CA SER A 143 5.75 10.57 -19.24
C SER A 143 6.02 11.88 -18.49
N LEU A 144 6.73 11.81 -17.36
CA LEU A 144 7.20 12.96 -16.60
C LEU A 144 8.47 13.59 -17.22
N THR A 145 9.24 12.89 -18.05
CA THR A 145 10.44 13.49 -18.68
C THR A 145 10.10 14.49 -19.80
N LYS A 146 8.83 14.63 -20.19
CA LYS A 146 8.34 15.76 -21.02
C LYS A 146 7.90 16.98 -20.20
N VAL A 147 7.79 16.87 -18.87
CA VAL A 147 7.49 17.99 -17.97
C VAL A 147 8.27 17.77 -16.68
N SER A 148 9.46 18.37 -16.60
CA SER A 148 10.30 18.46 -15.39
C SER A 148 9.49 18.45 -14.09
N PHE A 149 9.72 17.46 -13.20
CA PHE A 149 9.96 17.63 -11.76
C PHE A 149 9.99 16.28 -11.00
N ILE A 150 10.79 16.24 -9.93
CA ILE A 150 11.01 15.17 -8.97
C ILE A 150 9.68 14.70 -8.34
N PHE A 151 9.36 13.41 -8.41
CA PHE A 151 8.22 12.83 -7.70
C PHE A 151 8.64 12.39 -6.29
N THR A 152 8.64 13.37 -5.37
CA THR A 152 8.18 13.14 -4.00
C THR A 152 6.68 12.88 -4.09
N LEU A 153 6.19 11.83 -3.44
CA LEU A 153 4.75 11.51 -3.38
C LEU A 153 4.05 12.57 -2.49
N LEU A 154 3.76 13.73 -3.07
CA LEU A 154 3.09 14.86 -2.44
C LEU A 154 1.58 14.76 -2.71
N VAL A 155 0.83 14.48 -1.65
CA VAL A 155 -0.63 14.67 -1.60
C VAL A 155 -0.94 16.13 -1.93
N LYS A 156 -1.82 16.34 -2.92
CA LYS A 156 -2.29 17.67 -3.34
C LYS A 156 -2.90 18.42 -2.17
N LYS A 157 -2.34 19.60 -1.87
CA LYS A 157 -2.96 20.65 -1.06
C LYS A 157 -3.76 21.54 -2.01
N THR A 158 -5.10 21.51 -1.95
CA THR A 158 -5.93 22.56 -2.55
C THR A 158 -6.02 23.75 -1.60
N GLN A 159 -5.75 24.92 -2.17
CA GLN A 159 -5.63 26.23 -1.55
C GLN A 159 -6.99 26.82 -1.19
N HIS A 160 -7.01 27.70 -0.18
CA HIS A 160 -7.62 29.02 -0.39
C HIS A 160 -6.71 30.08 0.23
N SER A 161 -6.10 30.84 -0.67
CA SER A 161 -5.44 32.12 -0.44
C SER A 161 -6.47 33.19 -0.07
N HIS A 162 -6.12 34.10 0.84
CA HIS A 162 -6.20 35.52 0.51
C HIS A 162 -5.07 36.28 1.21
N GLN A 163 -4.19 36.78 0.34
CA GLN A 163 -3.09 37.68 0.60
C GLN A 163 -3.63 39.10 0.50
N PHE A 164 -3.36 39.94 1.49
CA PHE A 164 -3.26 41.39 1.30
C PHE A 164 -2.19 41.93 2.23
N CYS A 165 -1.03 42.27 1.65
CA CYS A 165 -0.07 43.18 2.24
C CYS A 165 -0.47 44.60 1.84
N TYR A 166 -0.58 45.52 2.79
CA TYR A 166 -0.26 46.94 2.57
C TYR A 166 0.28 47.53 3.88
N ALA A 167 1.51 48.05 3.80
CA ALA A 167 2.08 48.93 4.81
C ALA A 167 1.48 50.34 4.63
N GLY A 168 1.04 50.95 5.73
CA GLY A 168 0.55 52.33 5.76
C GLY A 168 0.49 52.85 7.20
N ARG A 169 1.33 53.83 7.51
CA ARG A 169 1.28 54.64 8.74
C ARG A 169 0.00 55.49 8.78
N VAL A 170 -0.36 55.91 10.00
CA VAL A 170 -0.97 57.19 10.44
C VAL A 170 -2.24 57.01 11.31
N SER A 171 -2.02 57.17 12.62
CA SER A 171 -2.67 58.10 13.55
C SER A 171 -4.19 58.08 13.86
N LYS A 172 -4.45 58.03 15.18
CA LYS A 172 -5.42 58.79 16.00
C LYS A 172 -6.87 58.30 16.16
N LYS A 173 -7.21 58.17 17.47
CA LYS A 173 -8.50 58.36 18.17
C LYS A 173 -9.58 57.31 17.89
N ALA A 174 -10.49 56.94 18.79
CA ALA A 174 -10.73 57.11 20.23
C ALA A 174 -12.05 56.36 20.52
N PHE A 175 -12.42 56.26 21.82
CA PHE A 175 -13.70 55.81 22.41
C PHE A 175 -13.86 54.29 22.64
N PHE A 176 -13.78 53.82 23.91
CA PHE A 176 -14.84 53.73 24.95
C PHE A 176 -15.91 52.68 24.56
N THR A 177 -16.38 51.73 25.38
CA THR A 177 -16.74 51.74 26.82
C THR A 177 -17.24 50.32 27.21
N THR A 178 -17.02 49.87 28.47
CA THR A 178 -17.92 49.07 29.38
C THR A 178 -18.65 47.78 28.88
N SER A 179 -19.01 46.74 29.65
CA SER A 179 -19.06 46.40 31.09
C SER A 179 -19.50 44.93 31.23
N GLN A 180 -19.15 44.32 32.39
CA GLN A 180 -19.94 43.40 33.24
C GLN A 180 -20.48 42.04 32.71
N GLU A 181 -20.08 40.94 33.37
CA GLU A 181 -20.88 40.08 34.29
C GLU A 181 -21.62 38.97 33.49
N LEU A 182 -21.93 37.75 33.96
CA LEU A 182 -22.12 37.15 35.27
C LEU A 182 -22.04 35.60 35.17
N ILE A 183 -22.01 34.98 36.36
CA ILE A 183 -21.92 33.58 36.82
C ILE A 183 -23.09 32.66 36.37
N VAL A 184 -22.88 31.34 36.57
CA VAL A 184 -23.82 30.19 36.82
C VAL A 184 -23.97 29.26 35.59
N ALA A 185 -23.72 27.95 35.61
CA ALA A 185 -23.83 26.90 36.64
C ALA A 185 -22.69 25.87 36.57
#